data_AF-A0A0F8X1U6-F1
#
_entry.id   AF-A0A0F8X1U6-F1
#
_cell.length_a   1.000
_cell.length_b   1.000
_cell.length_c   1.000
_cell.angle_alpha   90.00
_cell.angle_beta   90.00
_cell.angle_gamma   90.00
#
_symmetry.space_group_name_H-M   'P 1'
#
loop_
_entity.id
_entity.type
_entity.pdbx_description
1 polymer ?
#
loop_
_entity_poly.entity_id
_entity_poly.type
_entity_poly.pdbx_seq_one_letter_code
_entity_poly.pdbx_strand_id
1 'polypeptide(L)'
;DGEKIKDSLSNIGGVRSVVWKEKGDASEFVVEAAGDKDIREDIFKCIVKDNYTLREMKRQTVTLEEIFHQITTRETEGDSDNA
;
A
#
# COMPACT_ATOMS: atom_id res chain seq x y z
N ASP A 1 -4.07 -7.63 -15.28
CA ASP A 1 -2.98 -8.42 -14.67
C ASP A 1 -2.48 -7.83 -13.34
N GLY A 2 -3.39 -7.53 -12.41
CA GLY A 2 -2.98 -6.95 -11.11
C GLY A 2 -2.24 -7.95 -10.20
N GLU A 3 -2.63 -9.23 -10.27
CA GLU A 3 -2.00 -10.31 -9.50
C GLU A 3 -0.53 -10.53 -9.89
N LYS A 4 -0.20 -10.53 -11.18
CA LYS A 4 1.19 -10.65 -11.65
C LYS A 4 2.08 -9.49 -11.17
N ILE A 5 1.53 -8.27 -11.13
CA ILE A 5 2.25 -7.09 -10.64
C ILE A 5 2.48 -7.23 -9.13
N LYS A 6 1.47 -7.67 -8.38
CA LYS A 6 1.59 -7.92 -6.93
C LYS A 6 2.72 -8.92 -6.65
N ASP A 7 2.79 -10.02 -7.39
CA ASP A 7 3.84 -11.02 -7.22
C ASP A 7 5.23 -10.46 -7.55
N SER A 8 5.33 -9.67 -8.63
CA SER A 8 6.59 -9.05 -9.05
C SER A 8 7.07 -8.02 -8.02
N LEU A 9 6.17 -7.20 -7.47
CA LEU A 9 6.47 -6.24 -6.41
C LEU A 9 6.87 -6.94 -5.10
N SER A 10 6.24 -8.08 -4.77
CA SER A 10 6.56 -8.85 -3.56
C SER A 10 7.97 -9.47 -3.60
N ASN A 11 8.52 -9.67 -4.79
CA ASN A 11 9.88 -10.19 -4.99
C ASN A 11 10.99 -9.12 -4.90
N ILE A 12 10.64 -7.83 -4.75
CA ILE A 12 11.62 -6.75 -4.62
C ILE A 12 12.30 -6.84 -3.24
N GLY A 13 13.63 -6.85 -3.25
CA GLY A 13 14.43 -6.84 -2.03
C GLY A 13 14.21 -5.57 -1.21
N GLY A 14 13.52 -5.70 -0.08
CA GLY A 14 13.11 -4.60 0.80
C GLY A 14 11.60 -4.42 0.91
N VAL A 15 10.79 -5.24 0.23
CA VAL A 15 9.32 -5.24 0.40
C VAL A 15 8.93 -6.19 1.54
N ARG A 16 8.10 -5.70 2.46
CA ARG A 16 7.51 -6.47 3.57
C ARG A 16 6.15 -7.04 3.19
N SER A 17 5.29 -6.22 2.60
CA SER A 17 3.93 -6.61 2.24
C SER A 17 3.45 -5.82 1.03
N VAL A 18 2.59 -6.44 0.21
CA VAL A 18 1.93 -5.79 -0.92
C VAL A 18 0.44 -6.09 -0.86
N VAL A 19 -0.36 -5.04 -0.75
CA VAL A 19 -1.82 -5.11 -0.86
C VAL A 19 -2.21 -4.53 -2.21
N TRP A 20 -3.03 -5.26 -2.95
CA TRP A 20 -3.54 -4.84 -4.24
C TRP A 20 -5.06 -4.67 -4.16
N LYS A 21 -5.55 -3.62 -4.80
CA LYS A 21 -6.97 -3.35 -4.98
C LYS A 21 -7.24 -2.86 -6.40
N GLU A 22 -8.31 -3.34 -7.01
CA GLU A 22 -8.79 -2.80 -8.28
C GLU A 22 -9.50 -1.47 -8.07
N LYS A 23 -9.19 -0.48 -8.90
CA LYS A 23 -9.76 0.88 -8.86
C LYS A 23 -10.12 1.33 -10.27
N GLY A 24 -11.26 0.81 -10.76
CA GLY A 24 -11.77 1.12 -12.09
C GLY A 24 -10.75 0.76 -13.17
N ASP A 25 -10.28 1.77 -13.92
CA ASP A 25 -9.34 1.60 -15.04
C ASP A 25 -7.88 1.40 -14.63
N ALA A 26 -7.58 1.40 -13.32
CA ALA A 26 -6.24 1.22 -12.79
C ALA A 26 -6.23 0.27 -11.59
N SER A 27 -5.07 -0.37 -11.36
CA SER A 27 -4.82 -1.14 -10.13
C SER A 27 -4.06 -0.28 -9.14
N GLU A 28 -4.52 -0.26 -7.90
CA GLU A 28 -3.87 0.42 -6.78
C GLU A 28 -3.08 -0.61 -5.97
N PHE A 29 -1.83 -0.28 -5.67
CA PHE A 29 -0.93 -1.14 -4.90
C PHE A 29 -0.40 -0.35 -3.71
N VAL A 30 -0.55 -0.93 -2.52
CA VAL A 30 0.03 -0.43 -1.28
C VAL A 30 1.20 -1.36 -0.94
N VAL A 31 2.40 -0.82 -1.03
CA VAL A 31 3.65 -1.55 -0.75
C VAL A 31 4.21 -1.05 0.57
N GLU A 32 4.42 -1.96 1.50
CA GLU A 32 5.13 -1.70 2.75
C GLU A 32 6.59 -2.09 2.57
N ALA A 33 7.50 -1.15 2.81
CA ALA A 33 8.94 -1.41 2.79
C ALA A 33 9.44 -1.88 4.17
N ALA A 34 10.39 -2.82 4.19
CA ALA A 34 11.13 -3.21 5.38
C ALA A 34 12.45 -2.42 5.46
N GLY A 35 12.64 -1.67 6.55
CA GLY A 35 13.89 -0.97 6.85
C GLY A 35 14.05 0.38 6.13
N ASP A 36 15.29 0.85 6.04
CA ASP A 36 15.62 2.21 5.57
C ASP A 36 15.98 2.29 4.08
N LYS A 37 15.92 1.16 3.35
CA LYS A 37 16.21 1.14 1.92
C LYS A 37 15.06 1.79 1.14
N ASP A 38 15.38 2.75 0.30
CA ASP A 38 14.43 3.30 -0.65
C ASP A 38 14.16 2.32 -1.79
N ILE A 39 12.96 1.73 -1.81
CA ILE A 39 12.51 0.76 -2.81
C ILE A 39 11.83 1.40 -4.03
N ARG A 40 11.70 2.74 -4.07
CA ARG A 40 10.96 3.44 -5.14
C ARG A 40 11.55 3.22 -6.53
N GLU A 41 12.88 3.22 -6.63
CA GLU A 41 13.57 2.96 -7.90
C GLU A 41 13.36 1.52 -8.36
N ASP A 42 13.41 0.56 -7.42
CA ASP A 42 13.18 -0.85 -7.70
C ASP A 42 11.74 -1.11 -8.17
N ILE A 43 10.74 -0.47 -7.52
CA ILE A 43 9.33 -0.50 -7.94
C ILE A 43 9.18 0.04 -9.36
N PHE A 44 9.77 1.21 -9.64
CA PHE A 44 9.69 1.82 -10.97
C PHE A 44 10.27 0.90 -12.05
N LYS A 45 11.48 0.36 -11.82
CA LYS A 45 12.12 -0.58 -12.75
C LYS A 45 11.29 -1.83 -12.98
N CYS A 46 10.67 -2.38 -11.93
CA CYS A 46 9.80 -3.55 -12.03
C CYS A 46 8.59 -3.29 -12.95
N ILE A 47 7.91 -2.15 -12.74
CA ILE A 47 6.71 -1.80 -13.51
C ILE A 47 7.04 -1.56 -14.99
N VAL A 48 8.14 -0.84 -15.27
CA VAL A 48 8.57 -0.55 -16.65
C VAL A 48 9.08 -1.80 -17.36
N LYS A 49 9.78 -2.70 -16.66
CA LYS A 49 10.26 -3.97 -17.22
C LYS A 49 9.11 -4.83 -17.78
N ASP A 50 7.96 -4.78 -17.12
CA ASP A 50 6.78 -5.56 -17.50
C ASP A 50 5.82 -4.78 -18.42
N ASN A 51 6.27 -3.67 -19.03
CA ASN A 51 5.50 -2.80 -19.93
C ASN A 51 4.23 -2.18 -19.32
N TYR A 52 4.17 -2.03 -17.99
CA TYR A 52 3.08 -1.32 -17.33
C TYR A 52 3.36 0.18 -17.21
N THR A 53 2.29 0.98 -17.09
CA THR A 53 2.39 2.42 -16.89
C THR A 53 2.13 2.77 -15.43
N LEU A 54 3.13 3.36 -14.76
CA LEU A 54 2.97 3.92 -13.42
C LEU A 54 2.26 5.29 -13.53
N ARG A 55 1.00 5.37 -13.12
CA ARG A 55 0.22 6.62 -13.16
C ARG A 55 0.61 7.58 -12.05
N GLU A 56 0.73 7.07 -10.83
CA GLU A 56 1.03 7.85 -9.64
C GLU A 56 1.77 6.97 -8.62
N MET A 57 2.73 7.55 -7.90
CA MET A 57 3.36 6.93 -6.74
C MET A 57 3.38 7.94 -5.60
N LYS A 58 2.71 7.59 -4.49
CA LYS A 58 2.62 8.45 -3.30
C LYS A 58 3.22 7.73 -2.11
N ARG A 59 4.07 8.41 -1.35
CA ARG A 59 4.53 7.92 -0.04
C ARG A 59 3.36 8.01 0.95
N GLN A 60 2.95 6.87 1.48
CA GLN A 60 2.04 6.81 2.61
C GLN A 60 2.90 6.87 3.89
N THR A 61 2.66 7.88 4.73
CA THR A 61 3.21 7.97 6.08
C THR A 61 2.03 8.02 7.03
N VAL A 62 2.01 7.13 8.01
CA VAL A 62 1.02 7.17 9.09
C VAL A 62 1.71 7.68 10.35
N THR A 63 1.13 8.69 10.97
CA THR A 63 1.63 9.27 12.22
C THR A 63 1.12 8.48 13.43
N LEU A 64 1.80 8.58 14.58
CA LEU A 64 1.30 7.96 15.82
C LEU A 64 -0.04 8.57 16.23
N GLU A 65 -0.21 9.87 15.99
CA GLU A 65 -1.44 10.61 16.22
C GLU A 65 -2.59 10.05 15.38
N GLU A 66 -2.36 9.72 14.11
CA GLU A 66 -3.37 9.07 13.26
C GLU A 66 -3.70 7.65 13.73
N ILE A 67 -2.71 6.88 14.18
CA ILE A 67 -2.95 5.54 14.77
C ILE A 67 -3.78 5.68 16.04
N PHE A 68 -3.38 6.58 16.95
CA PHE A 68 -4.09 6.82 18.21
C PHE A 68 -5.54 7.24 17.93
N HIS A 69 -5.74 8.23 17.06
CA HIS A 69 -7.06 8.69 16.66
C HIS A 69 -7.90 7.55 16.06
N GLN A 70 -7.34 6.73 15.16
CA GLN A 70 -8.07 5.58 14.59
C GLN A 70 -8.47 4.55 15.65
N ILE A 71 -7.62 4.28 16.64
CA ILE A 71 -7.92 3.34 17.72
C ILE A 71 -9.04 3.91 18.59
N THR A 72 -8.86 5.13 19.10
CA THR A 72 -9.82 5.75 20.03
C THR A 72 -11.18 6.03 19.40
N THR A 73 -11.23 6.37 18.10
CA THR A 73 -12.49 6.62 17.39
C THR A 73 -13.24 5.33 17.09
N ARG A 74 -12.53 4.24 16.76
CA ARG A 74 -13.15 2.92 16.55
C ARG A 74 -13.71 2.33 17.85
N GLU A 75 -13.11 2.64 19.00
CA GLU A 75 -13.65 2.26 20.30
C GLU A 75 -14.93 3.04 20.65
N THR A 76 -15.08 4.29 20.18
CA THR A 76 -16.29 5.10 20.45
C THR A 76 -17.48 4.81 19.54
N GLU A 77 -17.31 4.15 18.39
CA GLU A 77 -18.43 3.75 17.51
C GLU A 77 -19.08 2.41 17.92
N GLY A 78 -18.62 1.79 19.01
CA GLY A 78 -19.13 0.51 19.53
C GLY A 78 -20.25 0.59 20.58
N ASP A 79 -20.75 1.78 20.91
CA ASP A 79 -21.68 1.98 22.05
C ASP A 79 -22.95 2.79 21.68
N SER A 80 -23.45 2.65 20.45
CA SER A 80 -24.71 3.29 20.02
C SER A 80 -25.68 2.37 19.27
N ASP A 81 -25.68 1.07 19.56
CA ASP A 81 -26.74 0.13 19.16
C ASP A 81 -27.30 -0.58 20.42
N ASN A 82 -28.03 0.17 21.25
CA ASN A 82 -29.11 -0.32 22.11
C ASN A 82 -29.74 0.88 22.85
N ALA A 83 -30.73 1.51 22.22
CA ALA A 83 -31.73 2.35 22.89
C ALA A 83 -33.12 1.98 22.34
#